data_AF-A0A0W0NC99-F1
#
_entry.id   AF-A0A0W0NC99-F1
#
_cell.length_a   1.000
_cell.length_b   1.000
_cell.length_c   1.000
_cell.angle_alpha   90.00
_cell.angle_beta   90.00
_cell.angle_gamma   90.00
#
_symmetry.space_group_name_H-M   'P 1'
#
loop_
_entity.id
_entity.type
_entity.pdbx_description
1 polymer ?
#
loop_
_entity_poly.entity_id
_entity_poly.type
_entity_poly.pdbx_seq_one_letter_code
_entity_poly.pdbx_strand_id
1 'polypeptide(L)' 'MSQEAFSDVSSRTYLSLLERDLKSPTMHKLTELCEVMDVHPLTLLTLAYAGDSTRRADQLLAQVRQELEAVLKERDTP' A
#
# COMPACT_ATOMS: atom_id res chain seq x y z
N MET A 1 -9.25 13.91 7.37
CA MET A 1 -9.81 13.70 6.02
C MET A 1 -11.21 13.14 6.15
N SER A 2 -12.17 13.55 5.31
CA SER A 2 -13.53 13.00 5.32
C SER A 2 -13.68 11.93 4.23
N GLN A 3 -14.60 10.98 4.42
CA GLN A 3 -14.93 9.96 3.41
C GLN A 3 -15.50 10.58 2.11
N GLU A 4 -15.95 11.84 2.18
CA GLU A 4 -16.35 12.65 1.02
C GLU A 4 -15.18 12.99 0.09
N ALA A 5 -13.97 13.15 0.62
CA ALA A 5 -12.79 13.41 -0.20
C ALA A 5 -12.47 12.27 -1.18
N PHE A 6 -13.01 11.07 -0.93
CA PHE A 6 -12.80 9.90 -1.76
C PHE A 6 -13.93 9.65 -2.76
N SER A 7 -14.98 10.48 -2.82
CA SER A 7 -16.15 10.20 -3.67
C SER A 7 -15.82 10.15 -5.16
N ASP A 8 -14.82 10.90 -5.59
CA ASP A 8 -14.38 10.98 -6.99
C ASP A 8 -13.60 9.73 -7.41
N VAL A 9 -13.01 9.04 -6.44
CA VAL A 9 -12.26 7.80 -6.64
C VAL A 9 -13.17 6.61 -6.37
N SER A 10 -13.89 6.58 -5.26
CA SER A 10 -14.61 5.39 -4.79
C SER A 10 -15.94 5.74 -4.13
N SER A 11 -16.94 4.87 -4.33
CA SER A 11 -18.20 5.00 -3.60
C SER A 11 -17.99 4.79 -2.09
N ARG A 12 -18.80 5.48 -1.27
CA ARG A 12 -18.82 5.29 0.19
C ARG A 12 -19.07 3.83 0.57
N THR A 13 -19.93 3.14 -0.15
CA THR A 13 -20.19 1.71 0.07
C THR A 13 -18.94 0.87 -0.14
N TYR A 14 -18.18 1.12 -1.22
CA TYR A 14 -16.96 0.37 -1.48
C TYR A 14 -15.88 0.67 -0.43
N LEU A 15 -15.71 1.94 -0.05
CA LEU A 15 -14.80 2.33 1.04
C LEU A 15 -15.16 1.64 2.36
N SER A 16 -16.45 1.63 2.72
CA SER A 16 -16.91 0.92 3.92
C SER A 16 -16.65 -0.59 3.85
N LEU A 17 -16.73 -1.22 2.66
CA LEU A 17 -16.36 -2.62 2.50
C LEU A 17 -14.85 -2.84 2.65
N LEU A 18 -14.02 -1.91 2.17
CA LEU A 18 -12.56 -1.97 2.36
C LEU A 18 -12.19 -1.80 3.84
N GLU A 19 -12.75 -0.80 4.51
CA GLU A 19 -12.50 -0.50 5.94
C GLU A 19 -12.90 -1.66 6.88
N ARG A 20 -13.79 -2.54 6.43
CA ARG A 20 -14.29 -3.70 7.17
C ARG A 20 -13.63 -5.02 6.74
N ASP A 21 -12.57 -4.95 5.93
CA ASP A 21 -11.87 -6.11 5.37
C ASP A 21 -12.78 -7.07 4.56
N LEU A 22 -13.90 -6.57 4.03
CA LEU A 22 -14.86 -7.35 3.24
C LEU A 22 -14.50 -7.41 1.75
N LYS A 23 -13.58 -6.54 1.30
CA LYS A 23 -13.02 -6.54 -0.05
C LYS A 23 -11.54 -6.16 -0.02
N SER A 24 -10.78 -6.73 -0.94
CA SER A 24 -9.41 -6.31 -1.23
C SER A 24 -9.39 -5.38 -2.45
N PRO A 25 -8.73 -4.22 -2.39
CA PRO A 25 -8.59 -3.35 -3.54
C PRO A 25 -7.58 -3.93 -4.55
N THR A 26 -7.72 -3.58 -5.83
CA THR A 26 -6.65 -3.81 -6.80
C THR A 26 -5.49 -2.82 -6.54
N MET A 27 -4.30 -3.09 -7.09
CA MET A 27 -3.17 -2.15 -6.98
C MET A 27 -3.48 -0.79 -7.59
N HIS A 28 -4.18 -0.76 -8.72
CA HIS A 28 -4.63 0.50 -9.32
C HIS A 28 -5.55 1.27 -8.38
N LYS A 29 -6.49 0.57 -7.74
CA LYS A 29 -7.42 1.19 -6.79
C LYS A 29 -6.71 1.74 -5.56
N LEU A 30 -5.72 0.99 -5.06
CA LEU A 30 -4.88 1.43 -3.95
C LEU A 30 -4.16 2.75 -4.28
N THR A 31 -3.63 2.88 -5.50
CA THR A 31 -2.96 4.11 -5.95
C THR A 31 -3.90 5.31 -5.94
N GLU A 32 -5.10 5.19 -6.53
CA GLU A 32 -6.07 6.29 -6.54
C GLU A 32 -6.48 6.72 -5.12
N LEU A 33 -6.66 5.75 -4.21
CA LEU A 33 -6.96 6.06 -2.81
C LEU A 33 -5.80 6.81 -2.15
N CYS A 34 -4.57 6.37 -2.41
CA CYS A 34 -3.36 6.96 -1.85
C CYS A 34 -3.10 8.39 -2.36
N GLU A 35 -3.47 8.69 -3.61
CA GLU A 35 -3.42 10.05 -4.16
C GLU A 35 -4.31 11.02 -3.38
N VAL A 36 -5.54 10.60 -3.02
CA VAL A 36 -6.44 11.40 -2.19
C VAL A 36 -5.85 11.61 -0.79
N MET A 37 -5.18 10.59 -0.24
CA MET A 37 -4.53 10.63 1.07
C MET A 37 -3.19 11.39 1.10
N ASP A 38 -2.66 11.80 -0.05
CA ASP A 38 -1.32 12.38 -0.20
C ASP A 38 -0.22 11.49 0.41
N VAL A 39 -0.32 10.18 0.18
CA VAL A 39 0.68 9.19 0.62
C VAL A 39 1.10 8.30 -0.54
N HIS A 40 2.30 7.73 -0.46
CA HIS A 40 2.73 6.74 -1.45
C HIS A 40 2.04 5.38 -1.19
N PRO A 41 1.61 4.62 -2.21
CA PRO A 41 0.95 3.32 -2.01
C PRO A 41 1.76 2.32 -1.20
N LEU A 42 3.09 2.36 -1.35
CA LEU A 42 3.99 1.54 -0.55
C LEU A 42 3.88 1.85 0.95
N THR A 43 3.60 3.10 1.35
CA THR A 43 3.40 3.45 2.77
C THR A 43 2.21 2.71 3.36
N LEU A 44 1.08 2.67 2.64
CA LEU A 44 -0.10 1.94 3.09
C LEU A 44 0.13 0.43 3.11
N LEU A 45 0.84 -0.12 2.12
CA LEU A 45 1.25 -1.53 2.14
C LEU A 45 2.16 -1.84 3.32
N THR A 46 3.16 -0.99 3.59
CA THR A 46 4.03 -1.18 4.76
C THR A 46 3.23 -1.20 6.05
N LEU A 47 2.25 -0.30 6.22
CA LEU A 47 1.35 -0.32 7.37
C LEU A 47 0.52 -1.62 7.44
N ALA A 48 0.01 -2.10 6.30
CA ALA A 48 -0.76 -3.35 6.25
C ALA A 48 0.05 -4.59 6.67
N TYR A 49 1.36 -4.62 6.37
CA TYR A 49 2.24 -5.76 6.71
C TYR A 49 2.96 -5.62 8.06
N ALA A 50 3.34 -4.40 8.45
CA ALA A 50 4.12 -4.15 9.66
C ALA A 50 3.28 -3.67 10.87
N GLY A 51 2.03 -3.24 10.62
CA GLY A 51 1.21 -2.52 11.59
C GLY A 51 1.83 -1.18 11.98
N ASP A 52 1.47 -0.68 13.16
CA ASP A 52 1.90 0.64 13.64
C ASP A 52 3.31 0.64 14.27
N SER A 53 4.09 -0.43 14.08
CA SER A 53 5.44 -0.55 14.63
C SER A 53 6.48 -0.02 13.65
N THR A 54 7.05 1.15 13.96
CA THR A 54 8.16 1.75 13.20
C THR A 54 9.33 0.80 13.03
N ARG A 55 9.72 0.08 14.11
CA ARG A 55 10.76 -0.95 14.05
C ARG A 55 10.46 -2.06 13.04
N ARG A 56 9.22 -2.55 13.00
CA ARG A 56 8.83 -3.58 12.02
C ARG A 56 8.79 -3.02 10.61
N ALA A 57 8.34 -1.79 10.43
CA ALA A 57 8.36 -1.11 9.14
C ALA A 57 9.79 -0.96 8.61
N ASP A 58 10.74 -0.54 9.45
CA ASP A 58 12.16 -0.43 9.09
C ASP A 58 12.75 -1.79 8.68
N GLN A 59 12.46 -2.84 9.44
CA GLN A 59 12.89 -4.21 9.13
C GLN A 59 12.32 -4.70 7.79
N LEU A 60 11.03 -4.45 7.55
CA LEU A 60 10.35 -4.82 6.31
C LEU A 60 10.97 -4.10 5.12
N LEU A 61 11.17 -2.78 5.21
CA LEU A 61 11.76 -1.98 4.14
C LEU A 61 13.22 -2.38 3.84
N ALA A 62 13.98 -2.73 4.88
CA ALA A 62 15.34 -3.26 4.70
C ALA A 62 15.33 -4.62 3.97
N GLN A 63 14.41 -5.52 4.34
CA GLN A 63 14.24 -6.80 3.66
C GLN A 63 13.85 -6.62 2.19
N VAL A 64 12.83 -5.81 1.90
CA VAL A 64 12.37 -5.54 0.52
C VAL A 64 13.50 -4.97 -0.33
N ARG A 65 14.36 -4.11 0.23
CA ARG A 65 15.54 -3.59 -0.49
C ARG A 65 16.51 -4.71 -0.87
N GLN A 66 16.81 -5.63 0.04
CA GLN A 66 17.71 -6.75 -0.23
C GLN A 66 17.13 -7.68 -1.30
N GLU A 67 15.82 -7.96 -1.24
CA GLU A 67 15.11 -8.77 -2.24
C GLU A 67 15.14 -8.10 -3.62
N LEU A 68 14.91 -6.79 -3.70
CA LEU A 68 15.00 -6.02 -4.94
C LEU A 68 16.40 -6.11 -5.56
N GLU A 69 17.46 -5.95 -4.76
CA GLU A 69 18.83 -6.10 -5.24
C GLU A 69 19.11 -7.50 -5.76
N ALA A 70 18.61 -8.54 -5.10
CA ALA A 70 18.77 -9.92 -5.55
C ALA A 70 18.06 -10.17 -6.89
N VAL A 71 16.78 -9.78 -7.00
CA VAL A 71 15.99 -9.95 -8.23
C VAL A 71 16.59 -9.19 -9.41
N LEU A 72 17.11 -7.98 -9.17
CA LEU A 72 17.77 -7.20 -10.23
C LEU A 72 19.08 -7.86 -10.67
N LYS A 73 19.90 -8.37 -9.75
CA LYS A 73 21.13 -9.10 -10.08
C LYS A 73 20.87 -10.38 -10.88
N GLU A 74 19.82 -11.12 -10.54
CA GLU A 74 19.42 -12.31 -11.31
C GLU A 74 19.03 -11.98 -12.75
N ARG A 75 18.40 -10.83 -12.99
CA ARG A 75 18.04 -10.36 -14.34
C ARG A 75 19.23 -9.94 -15.19
N ASP A 76 20.32 -9.53 -14.56
CA ASP A 76 21.56 -9.11 -15.23
C ASP A 76 22.54 -10.28 -15.47
N THR A 77 22.18 -11.49 -15.03
CA THR A 77 22.99 -12.70 -15.28
C THR A 77 22.61 -13.28 -16.65
N PRO A 78 23.55 -13.41 -17.60
CA PRO A 78 23.28 -13.86 -18.97
C PRO A 78 22.87 -15.34 -19.08
#